data_AF-A0A2S6YZ45-F1
#
_entry.id   AF-A0A2S6YZ45-F1
#
_cell.length_a   1.000
_cell.length_b   1.000
_cell.length_c   1.000
_cell.angle_alpha   90.00
_cell.angle_beta   90.00
_cell.angle_gamma   90.00
#
_symmetry.space_group_name_H-M   'P 1'
#
loop_
_entity.id
_entity.type
_entity.pdbx_description
1 polymer ?
#
loop_
_entity_poly.entity_id
_entity_poly.type
_entity_poly.pdbx_seq_one_letter_code
_entity_poly.pdbx_strand_id
1 'polypeptide(L)'
;MLNKDIGFLRPGQPVTVKIESFPYTRYGYLTGTVASVSHDAAQDEKLGLVFPARIKLNGDILDVEGVKVRMSAGMSLSAEIKTGKRRIINYLLDPIGRHSAESFRER
;
A
#
# COMPACT_ATOMS: atom_id res chain seq x y z
N MET A 1 -0.01 4.31 -7.03
CA MET A 1 -0.24 2.90 -6.67
C MET A 1 -1.18 2.30 -7.71
N LEU A 2 -0.86 1.16 -8.30
CA LEU A 2 -1.65 0.57 -9.39
C LEU A 2 -2.87 -0.18 -8.80
N ASN A 3 -4.06 0.01 -9.41
CA ASN A 3 -5.37 -0.51 -8.97
C ASN A 3 -5.40 -2.01 -8.56
N LYS A 4 -4.48 -2.85 -9.08
CA LYS A 4 -4.48 -4.30 -8.82
C LYS A 4 -4.05 -4.72 -7.41
N ASP A 5 -3.32 -3.87 -6.66
CA ASP A 5 -2.77 -4.25 -5.36
C ASP A 5 -3.62 -3.80 -4.16
N ILE A 6 -4.66 -2.99 -4.37
CA ILE A 6 -5.49 -2.45 -3.27
C ILE A 6 -6.23 -3.51 -2.49
N GLY A 7 -6.70 -4.58 -3.14
CA GLY A 7 -7.45 -5.66 -2.48
C GLY A 7 -6.68 -6.37 -1.35
N PHE A 8 -5.36 -6.18 -1.29
CA PHE A 8 -4.48 -6.77 -0.27
C PHE A 8 -4.04 -5.76 0.80
N LEU A 9 -4.34 -4.48 0.64
CA LEU A 9 -4.00 -3.46 1.63
C LEU A 9 -4.97 -3.52 2.79
N ARG A 10 -4.43 -3.59 4.01
CA ARG A 10 -5.20 -3.64 5.25
C ARG A 10 -4.60 -2.72 6.30
N PRO A 11 -5.43 -2.03 7.10
CA PRO A 11 -4.94 -1.34 8.29
C PRO A 11 -4.11 -2.27 9.18
N GLY A 12 -3.07 -1.73 9.81
CA GLY A 12 -2.13 -2.46 10.65
C GLY A 12 -0.94 -3.07 9.93
N GLN A 13 -0.89 -3.04 8.58
CA GLN A 13 0.28 -3.51 7.84
C GLN A 13 1.51 -2.63 8.14
N PRO A 14 2.70 -3.23 8.31
CA PRO A 14 3.93 -2.48 8.55
C PRO A 14 4.37 -1.77 7.27
N VAL A 15 4.83 -0.53 7.44
CA VAL A 15 5.26 0.36 6.36
C VAL A 15 6.66 0.85 6.65
N THR A 16 7.49 0.85 5.61
CA THR A 16 8.80 1.49 5.61
C THR A 16 8.69 2.81 4.86
N VAL A 17 9.13 3.90 5.45
CA VAL A 17 9.04 5.25 4.87
C VAL A 17 10.45 5.79 4.66
N LYS A 18 10.81 5.99 3.40
CA LYS A 18 12.09 6.53 2.94
C LYS A 18 11.92 8.01 2.63
N ILE A 19 12.86 8.83 3.07
CA ILE A 19 12.82 10.28 2.83
C ILE A 19 13.68 10.57 1.61
N GLU A 20 13.12 11.23 0.59
CA GLU A 20 13.85 11.44 -0.66
C GLU A 20 15.04 12.40 -0.48
N SER A 21 14.92 13.35 0.45
CA SER A 21 16.00 14.30 0.77
C SER A 21 17.19 13.66 1.52
N PHE A 22 17.05 12.44 2.03
CA PHE A 22 18.09 11.76 2.82
C PHE A 22 18.28 10.31 2.33
N PRO A 23 19.42 9.96 1.71
CA PRO A 23 19.68 8.60 1.25
C PRO A 23 19.49 7.56 2.36
N TYR A 24 18.47 6.73 2.21
CA TYR A 24 18.07 5.75 3.24
C TYR A 24 19.14 4.68 3.51
N THR A 25 20.03 4.43 2.55
CA THR A 25 21.16 3.52 2.70
C THR A 25 22.22 4.02 3.68
N ARG A 26 22.27 5.35 3.90
CA ARG A 26 23.21 5.98 4.83
C ARG A 26 22.55 6.33 6.16
N TYR A 27 21.35 6.93 6.10
CA TYR A 27 20.68 7.50 7.28
C TYR A 27 19.53 6.66 7.81
N GLY A 28 19.20 5.56 7.14
CA GLY A 28 18.09 4.69 7.51
C GLY A 28 16.73 5.21 7.01
N TYR A 29 15.67 4.74 7.66
CA TYR A 29 14.30 4.98 7.24
C TYR A 29 13.39 5.04 8.46
N LEU A 30 12.23 5.66 8.28
CA LEU A 30 11.18 5.65 9.29
C LEU A 30 10.31 4.40 9.14
N THR A 31 9.72 3.98 10.24
CA THR A 31 8.75 2.88 10.25
C THR A 31 7.39 3.41 10.65
N GLY A 32 6.35 2.73 10.19
CA GLY A 32 4.98 3.06 10.52
C GLY A 32 4.04 1.91 10.25
N THR A 33 2.76 2.19 10.41
CA THR A 33 1.67 1.25 10.16
C THR A 33 0.61 1.92 9.30
N VAL A 34 0.00 1.16 8.39
CA VAL A 34 -1.18 1.63 7.64
C VAL A 34 -2.29 1.93 8.65
N ALA A 35 -2.71 3.18 8.74
CA ALA A 35 -3.81 3.60 9.61
C ALA A 35 -5.16 3.39 8.92
N SER A 36 -5.27 3.76 7.65
CA SER A 36 -6.48 3.58 6.86
C SER A 36 -6.17 3.54 5.37
N VAL A 37 -7.05 2.93 4.61
CA VAL A 37 -7.03 2.93 3.14
C VAL A 37 -8.41 3.39 2.70
N SER A 38 -8.46 4.40 1.83
CA SER A 38 -9.71 4.86 1.22
C SER A 38 -10.22 3.81 0.24
N HIS A 39 -11.51 3.53 0.29
CA HIS A 39 -12.18 2.70 -0.71
C HIS A 39 -12.50 3.50 -1.98
N ASP A 40 -12.49 4.83 -1.87
CA ASP A 40 -12.74 5.72 -2.98
C ASP A 40 -11.43 6.02 -3.71
N ALA A 41 -11.44 5.79 -5.03
CA ALA A 41 -10.36 6.21 -5.91
C ALA A 41 -10.41 7.72 -6.12
N ALA A 42 -9.26 8.36 -6.04
CA ALA A 42 -9.04 9.74 -6.44
C ALA A 42 -8.36 9.78 -7.80
N GLN A 43 -8.73 10.75 -8.63
CA GLN A 43 -8.07 11.00 -9.91
C GLN A 43 -6.77 11.78 -9.66
N ASP A 44 -5.64 11.22 -10.08
CA ASP A 44 -4.35 11.89 -10.17
C ASP A 44 -4.01 12.13 -11.65
N GLU A 45 -3.54 13.34 -11.98
CA GLU A 45 -3.27 13.74 -13.36
C GLU A 45 -2.15 12.91 -14.03
N LYS A 46 -1.21 12.38 -13.23
CA LYS A 46 -0.04 11.65 -13.73
C LYS A 46 -0.18 10.15 -13.56
N LEU A 47 -0.81 9.71 -12.47
CA LEU A 47 -0.90 8.30 -12.07
C LEU A 47 -2.25 7.66 -12.39
N GLY A 48 -3.23 8.45 -12.85
CA GLY A 48 -4.59 7.98 -13.08
C GLY A 48 -5.34 7.76 -11.77
N LEU A 49 -6.20 6.75 -11.71
CA LEU A 49 -6.93 6.42 -10.48
C LEU A 49 -5.99 5.88 -9.41
N VAL A 50 -5.88 6.60 -8.30
CA VAL A 50 -5.10 6.23 -7.12
C VAL A 50 -6.01 6.10 -5.90
N PHE A 51 -5.59 5.31 -4.92
CA PHE A 51 -6.34 5.14 -3.69
C PHE A 51 -5.56 5.72 -2.52
N PRO A 52 -6.07 6.80 -1.89
CA PRO A 52 -5.41 7.40 -0.76
C PRO A 52 -5.28 6.43 0.41
N ALA A 53 -4.08 6.34 0.99
CA ALA A 53 -3.83 5.62 2.22
C ALA A 53 -3.20 6.57 3.26
N ARG A 54 -3.58 6.40 4.52
CA ARG A 54 -2.96 7.10 5.65
C ARG A 54 -2.01 6.15 6.37
N ILE A 55 -0.81 6.63 6.65
CA ILE A 55 0.21 5.90 7.38
C ILE A 55 0.46 6.65 8.68
N LYS A 56 0.40 5.93 9.81
CA LYS A 56 0.83 6.43 11.11
C LYS A 56 2.30 6.08 11.29
N LEU A 57 3.17 7.08 11.40
CA LEU A 57 4.58 6.88 11.70
C LEU A 57 4.76 6.50 13.18
N ASN A 58 5.72 5.62 13.46
CA ASN A 58 6.11 5.24 14.81
C ASN A 58 6.97 6.33 15.48
N GLY A 59 7.62 7.15 14.66
CA GLY A 59 8.41 8.31 15.06
C GLY A 59 8.63 9.22 13.86
N ASP A 60 8.85 10.50 14.13
CA ASP A 60 9.00 11.57 13.16
C ASP A 60 10.42 12.15 13.13
N ILE A 61 11.38 11.49 13.79
CA ILE A 61 12.77 11.95 13.89
C ILE A 61 13.69 10.97 13.17
N LEU A 62 14.54 11.49 12.29
CA LEU A 62 15.64 10.78 11.67
C LEU A 62 16.97 11.33 12.21
N ASP A 63 17.93 10.47 12.49
CA ASP A 63 19.29 10.87 12.83
C ASP A 63 20.13 10.97 11.54
N VAL A 64 20.59 12.18 11.24
CA VAL A 64 21.42 12.49 10.07
C VAL A 64 22.74 13.04 10.57
N GLU A 65 23.78 12.20 10.57
CA GLU A 65 25.13 12.56 11.02
C GLU A 65 25.17 13.14 12.46
N GLY A 66 24.34 12.61 13.35
CA GLY A 66 24.22 13.07 14.74
C GLY A 66 23.24 14.21 14.94
N VAL A 67 22.64 14.73 13.86
CA VAL A 67 21.60 15.77 13.91
C VAL A 67 20.23 15.10 13.87
N LYS A 68 19.42 15.33 14.91
CA LYS A 68 18.03 14.88 14.96
C LYS A 68 17.16 15.77 14.07
N VAL A 69 16.82 15.28 12.89
CA VAL A 69 15.94 15.98 11.94
C VAL A 69 14.51 15.51 12.16
N ARG A 70 13.62 16.44 12.55
CA ARG A 70 12.17 16.19 12.60
C ARG A 70 11.58 16.34 11.20
N MET A 71 10.77 15.37 10.80
CA MET A 71 10.04 15.42 9.54
C MET A 71 8.94 16.48 9.60
N SER A 72 8.93 17.39 8.63
CA SER A 72 7.94 18.44 8.49
C SER A 72 7.05 18.22 7.27
N ALA A 73 5.88 18.83 7.26
CA ALA A 73 5.01 18.85 6.10
C ALA A 73 5.74 19.45 4.88
N GLY A 74 5.43 18.94 3.69
CA GLY A 74 6.06 19.35 2.43
C GLY A 74 7.29 18.54 2.00
N MET A 75 7.79 17.63 2.85
CA MET A 75 8.84 16.69 2.46
C MET A 75 8.30 15.60 1.53
N SER A 76 9.06 15.27 0.47
CA SER A 76 8.77 14.12 -0.38
C SER A 76 9.24 12.83 0.28
N LEU A 77 8.33 11.85 0.30
CA LEU A 77 8.51 10.58 0.99
C LEU A 77 8.06 9.45 0.07
N SER A 78 8.79 8.34 0.12
CA SER A 78 8.43 7.09 -0.54
C SER A 78 8.07 6.04 0.52
N ALA A 79 6.83 5.54 0.48
CA ALA A 79 6.34 4.55 1.43
C ALA A 79 6.20 3.16 0.78
N GLU A 80 6.81 2.16 1.42
CA GLU A 80 6.75 0.76 1.02
C GLU A 80 5.91 -0.02 2.05
N ILE A 81 4.72 -0.45 1.63
CA ILE A 81 3.79 -1.23 2.45
C ILE A 81 4.07 -2.72 2.24
N LYS A 82 4.31 -3.46 3.32
CA LYS A 82 4.45 -4.93 3.24
C LYS A 82 3.07 -5.58 3.22
N THR A 83 2.57 -5.89 2.03
CA THR A 83 1.21 -6.44 1.81
C THR A 83 1.06 -7.95 2.04
N GLY A 84 2.14 -8.63 2.44
CA GLY A 84 2.15 -10.08 2.71
C GLY A 84 2.44 -10.93 1.47
N LYS A 85 2.79 -12.21 1.69
CA LYS A 85 3.10 -13.16 0.61
C LYS A 85 1.81 -13.44 -0.18
N ARG A 86 1.82 -13.11 -1.48
CA ARG A 86 0.77 -13.47 -2.44
C ARG A 86 0.33 -14.93 -2.25
N ARG A 87 -0.87 -15.18 -1.71
CA ARG A 87 -1.56 -16.45 -1.91
C ARG A 87 -2.44 -16.30 -3.16
N ILE A 88 -1.89 -16.73 -4.29
CA ILE A 88 -2.54 -16.69 -5.63
C ILE A 88 -3.77 -17.62 -5.68
N ILE A 89 -3.98 -18.46 -4.67
CA ILE A 89 -5.04 -19.50 -4.65
C ILE A 89 -6.46 -18.95 -4.88
N ASN A 90 -6.74 -17.69 -4.52
CA ASN A 90 -8.07 -17.10 -4.73
C ASN A 90 -8.33 -16.62 -6.17
N TYR A 91 -7.30 -16.45 -7.01
CA TYR A 91 -7.47 -16.12 -8.44
C TYR A 91 -7.70 -17.37 -9.31
N LEU A 92 -7.38 -18.56 -8.81
CA LEU A 92 -7.56 -19.83 -9.52
C LEU A 92 -8.94 -20.46 -9.30
N LEU A 93 -9.66 -20.09 -8.24
CA LEU A 93 -10.94 -20.70 -7.88
C LEU A 93 -12.17 -20.02 -8.51
N ASP A 94 -11.99 -18.93 -9.25
CA ASP A 94 -13.13 -18.12 -9.72
C ASP A 94 -13.81 -18.59 -11.04
N PRO A 95 -13.30 -19.52 -11.88
CA PRO A 95 -14.08 -19.99 -13.02
C PRO A 95 -14.73 -21.38 -12.85
N ILE A 96 -14.66 -22.04 -11.68
CA ILE A 96 -15.25 -23.41 -11.57
C ILE A 96 -16.73 -23.39 -11.16
N GLY A 97 -17.28 -22.22 -10.81
CA GLY A 97 -18.67 -22.08 -10.35
C GLY A 97 -19.71 -21.67 -11.40
N ARG A 98 -19.38 -21.56 -12.70
CA ARG A 98 -20.32 -21.08 -13.73
C ARG A 98 -20.38 -21.97 -14.98
N HIS A 99 -20.60 -23.27 -14.80
CA HIS A 99 -21.21 -24.12 -15.83
C HIS A 99 -21.66 -25.46 -15.24
N SER A 100 -22.79 -25.48 -14.52
CA SER A 100 -23.53 -26.73 -14.24
C SER A 100 -24.89 -26.41 -13.60
N ALA A 101 -25.80 -25.75 -14.33
CA ALA A 101 -27.25 -25.84 -14.07
C ALA A 101 -28.11 -25.17 -15.17
N GLU A 102 -27.71 -25.22 -16.45
CA GLU A 102 -28.63 -24.82 -17.56
C GLU A 102 -28.61 -25.87 -18.68
N SER A 103 -28.67 -27.15 -18.32
CA SER A 103 -28.90 -28.23 -19.31
C SER A 103 -30.05 -29.16 -18.92
N PHE A 104 -30.92 -28.76 -17.99
CA PHE A 104 -32.10 -29.54 -17.61
C PHE A 104 -33.38 -28.71 -17.61
N ARG A 105 -33.67 -28.07 -18.74
CA ARG A 105 -35.04 -27.64 -19.05
C ARG A 105 -35.29 -27.53 -20.55
N GLU A 106 -35.18 -28.67 -21.22
CA GLU A 106 -35.99 -28.97 -22.39
C GLU A 106 -37.14 -29.89 -21.97
N ARG A 107 -38.34 -29.32 -21.93
CA ARG A 107 -39.64 -29.83 -22.36
C ARG A 107 -40.75 -28.93 -21.81
#